data_AF-A0A7Y2HQM3-F1
#
_entry.id   AF-A0A7Y2HQM3-F1
#
_cell.length_a   1.000
_cell.length_b   1.000
_cell.length_c   1.000
_cell.angle_alpha   90.00
_cell.angle_beta   90.00
_cell.angle_gamma   90.00
#
_symmetry.space_group_name_H-M   'P 1'
#
loop_
_entity.id
_entity.type
_entity.pdbx_description
1 polymer ?
#
loop_
_entity_poly.entity_id
_entity_poly.type
_entity_poly.pdbx_seq_one_letter_code
_entity_poly.pdbx_strand_id
1 'polypeptide(L)'
;MSVVPRLLGLVLAGGGSRRFGSPKGEARLDGRTLIERAARTLRPVCERVLIGRAPELPDLRPGQGPLAGIETGLDRAIAENFDAVVVLACDLPVVHTATMVRLIESWRESPTPRRTVAVPDDPLQPLCGVWGVETRTAVGGALDIGARSAIGWVGDWPAVRRVSAGGLSDELGLGPGELLANVNVPEAMADVRGLPLPPIVAVSGWKDSGKTTVAAGLIAELVDRGHDVAALKHGHGFRFDHEGTDSWRLRHEGGARRVLMTGPEGMALVGGWKRGERSIASLVRRHLRDADIVVAEGWRHGPWPTIEVRADDGEPLYSAEVGDEVRFVAVVAGDSAAAAAGGGPPRLGRRDPRLSNILADRVEALLL
;
A
#
# COMPACT_ATOMS: atom_id res chain seq x y z
N MET A 1 8.43 0.61 -31.66
CA MET A 1 7.35 0.17 -30.74
C MET A 1 8.01 -0.61 -29.61
N SER A 2 8.00 -0.10 -28.37
CA SER A 2 8.47 -0.91 -27.25
C SER A 2 7.43 -1.99 -26.98
N VAL A 3 7.84 -3.25 -27.11
CA VAL A 3 6.98 -4.40 -26.76
C VAL A 3 6.78 -4.36 -25.24
N VAL A 4 5.52 -4.43 -24.80
CA VAL A 4 5.19 -4.55 -23.37
C VAL A 4 5.73 -5.89 -22.88
N PRO A 5 6.60 -5.95 -21.86
CA PRO A 5 7.19 -7.20 -21.40
C PRO A 5 6.15 -8.08 -20.72
N ARG A 6 6.22 -9.39 -20.99
CA ARG A 6 5.41 -10.43 -20.39
C ARG A 6 5.99 -10.85 -19.05
N LEU A 7 5.16 -10.87 -18.00
CA LEU A 7 5.61 -11.09 -16.63
C LEU A 7 4.95 -12.33 -16.01
N LEU A 8 5.79 -13.22 -15.47
CA LEU A 8 5.37 -14.37 -14.67
C LEU A 8 5.47 -14.02 -13.18
N GLY A 9 4.40 -14.18 -12.42
CA GLY A 9 4.43 -14.06 -10.96
C GLY A 9 4.87 -15.36 -10.30
N LEU A 10 5.76 -15.27 -9.32
CA LEU A 10 6.20 -16.41 -8.50
C LEU A 10 6.01 -16.10 -7.02
N VAL A 11 5.11 -16.83 -6.37
CA VAL A 11 4.99 -16.84 -4.92
C VAL A 11 5.95 -17.86 -4.33
N LEU A 12 6.96 -17.42 -3.59
CA LEU A 12 7.85 -18.35 -2.89
C LEU A 12 7.16 -18.83 -1.60
N ALA A 13 6.69 -20.07 -1.65
CA ALA A 13 5.95 -20.73 -0.58
C ALA A 13 6.65 -22.00 -0.05
N GLY A 14 7.83 -22.32 -0.59
CA GLY A 14 8.67 -23.43 -0.16
C GLY A 14 9.48 -23.14 1.11
N GLY A 15 9.97 -24.20 1.75
CA GLY A 15 10.81 -24.14 2.94
C GLY A 15 10.24 -24.95 4.12
N GLY A 16 11.12 -25.59 4.89
CA GLY A 16 10.73 -26.58 5.90
C GLY A 16 9.94 -26.07 7.10
N SER A 17 9.59 -24.76 7.16
CA SER A 17 8.76 -24.12 8.20
C SER A 17 9.07 -24.52 9.66
N ARG A 18 10.32 -24.91 9.94
CA ARG A 18 10.72 -25.59 11.19
C ARG A 18 10.45 -24.77 12.46
N ARG A 19 10.52 -23.44 12.34
CA ARG A 19 10.28 -22.48 13.42
C ARG A 19 8.82 -22.03 13.54
N PHE A 20 7.97 -22.39 12.56
CA PHE A 20 6.58 -21.96 12.49
C PHE A 20 5.60 -23.00 13.05
N GLY A 21 6.04 -24.26 13.21
CA GLY A 21 5.23 -25.35 13.77
C GLY A 21 4.19 -25.95 12.81
N SER A 22 3.87 -25.25 11.72
CA SER A 22 2.98 -25.67 10.63
C SER A 22 3.48 -25.13 9.28
N PRO A 23 2.93 -25.57 8.12
CA PRO A 23 3.28 -24.98 6.83
C PRO A 23 3.00 -23.47 6.82
N LYS A 24 4.06 -22.64 6.86
CA LYS A 24 3.95 -21.18 7.03
C LYS A 24 3.02 -20.54 6.01
N GLY A 25 3.08 -20.99 4.75
CA GLY A 25 2.24 -20.46 3.68
C GLY A 25 0.73 -20.62 3.91
N GLU A 26 0.30 -21.57 4.75
CA GLU A 26 -1.10 -21.84 5.10
C GLU A 26 -1.57 -21.07 6.34
N ALA A 27 -0.65 -20.40 7.04
CA ALA A 27 -0.99 -19.52 8.14
C ALA A 27 -1.93 -18.41 7.67
N ARG A 28 -2.97 -18.12 8.45
CA ARG A 28 -3.97 -17.12 8.09
C ARG A 28 -3.69 -15.79 8.75
N LEU A 29 -3.68 -14.73 7.95
CA LEU A 29 -3.65 -13.33 8.35
C LEU A 29 -4.91 -12.66 7.79
N ASP A 30 -5.78 -12.16 8.68
CA ASP A 30 -7.08 -11.55 8.34
C ASP A 30 -7.95 -12.47 7.48
N GLY A 31 -8.07 -13.74 7.91
CA GLY A 31 -8.90 -14.74 7.25
C GLY A 31 -8.32 -15.35 5.97
N ARG A 32 -7.19 -14.85 5.44
CA ARG A 32 -6.54 -15.37 4.21
C ARG A 32 -5.18 -15.97 4.49
N THR A 33 -4.81 -17.00 3.75
CA THR A 33 -3.47 -17.60 3.86
C THR A 33 -2.38 -16.65 3.35
N LEU A 34 -1.17 -16.78 3.88
CA LEU A 34 0.00 -16.02 3.42
C LEU A 34 0.27 -16.20 1.91
N ILE A 35 0.05 -17.41 1.39
CA ILE A 35 0.13 -17.71 -0.05
C ILE A 35 -0.92 -16.92 -0.84
N GLU A 36 -2.18 -16.93 -0.41
CA GLU A 36 -3.25 -16.21 -1.10
C GLU A 36 -2.99 -14.70 -1.13
N ARG A 37 -2.42 -14.14 -0.05
CA ARG A 37 -2.05 -12.72 0.03
C ARG A 37 -0.98 -12.38 -1.01
N ALA A 38 0.13 -13.12 -1.02
CA ALA A 38 1.20 -12.91 -1.99
C ALA A 38 0.70 -13.08 -3.44
N ALA A 39 -0.11 -14.12 -3.71
CA ALA A 39 -0.67 -14.35 -5.04
C ALA A 39 -1.57 -13.18 -5.49
N ARG A 40 -2.41 -12.64 -4.61
CA ARG A 40 -3.24 -11.47 -4.91
C ARG A 40 -2.43 -10.21 -5.18
N THR A 41 -1.30 -10.02 -4.50
CA THR A 41 -0.39 -8.90 -4.77
C THR A 41 0.19 -8.96 -6.18
N LEU A 42 0.51 -10.17 -6.68
CA LEU A 42 1.13 -10.38 -7.99
C LEU A 42 0.13 -10.39 -9.17
N ARG A 43 -1.10 -10.88 -8.97
CA ARG A 43 -2.10 -11.05 -10.05
C ARG A 43 -2.36 -9.81 -10.93
N PRO A 44 -2.44 -8.57 -10.40
CA PRO A 44 -2.71 -7.40 -11.24
C PRO A 44 -1.56 -7.00 -12.17
N VAL A 45 -0.34 -7.48 -11.90
CA VAL A 45 0.88 -7.08 -12.62
C VAL A 45 1.54 -8.23 -13.38
N CYS A 46 1.01 -9.45 -13.28
CA CYS A 46 1.53 -10.65 -13.94
C CYS A 46 0.43 -11.32 -14.76
N GLU A 47 0.76 -11.82 -15.95
CA GLU A 47 -0.20 -12.56 -16.79
C GLU A 47 -0.62 -13.89 -16.15
N ARG A 48 0.30 -14.48 -15.38
CA ARG A 48 0.10 -15.74 -14.66
C ARG A 48 0.87 -15.68 -13.35
N VAL A 49 0.34 -16.30 -12.31
CA VAL A 49 1.00 -16.44 -11.00
C VAL A 49 1.12 -17.92 -10.67
N LEU A 50 2.33 -18.35 -10.30
CA LEU A 50 2.63 -19.69 -9.84
C LEU A 50 3.01 -19.71 -8.37
N ILE A 51 2.62 -20.76 -7.68
CA ILE A 51 3.03 -21.02 -6.30
C ILE A 51 4.23 -21.95 -6.29
N GLY A 52 5.39 -21.44 -5.87
CA GLY A 52 6.67 -22.14 -5.76
C GLY A 52 6.69 -23.15 -4.62
N ARG A 53 5.95 -24.25 -4.80
CA ARG A 53 5.98 -25.49 -4.02
C ARG A 53 5.30 -26.60 -4.82
N ALA A 54 5.56 -27.86 -4.44
CA ALA A 54 4.82 -28.99 -4.98
C ALA A 54 3.33 -28.96 -4.56
N PRO A 55 2.40 -29.47 -5.39
CA PRO A 55 2.65 -30.04 -6.72
C PRO A 55 2.73 -29.01 -7.86
N GLU A 56 2.42 -27.73 -7.60
CA GLU A 56 2.24 -26.72 -8.64
C GLU A 56 3.55 -26.35 -9.36
N LEU A 57 4.61 -26.08 -8.59
CA LEU A 57 5.94 -25.81 -9.13
C LEU A 57 7.00 -26.41 -8.18
N PRO A 58 7.36 -27.69 -8.37
CA PRO A 58 8.43 -28.31 -7.60
C PRO A 58 9.80 -27.71 -7.98
N ASP A 59 10.65 -27.46 -6.97
CA ASP A 59 11.99 -26.92 -7.20
C ASP A 59 12.84 -27.86 -8.08
N LEU A 60 13.58 -27.30 -9.03
CA LEU A 60 14.62 -28.01 -9.79
C LEU A 60 15.75 -28.52 -8.88
N ARG A 61 16.01 -27.80 -7.79
CA ARG A 61 17.03 -28.13 -6.79
C ARG A 61 16.42 -28.17 -5.38
N PRO A 62 15.68 -29.23 -5.03
CA PRO A 62 14.99 -29.32 -3.76
C PRO A 62 15.92 -29.09 -2.56
N GLY A 63 15.49 -28.23 -1.63
CA GLY A 63 16.22 -27.97 -0.38
C GLY A 63 17.42 -27.03 -0.50
N GLN A 64 17.67 -26.42 -1.67
CA GLN A 64 18.77 -25.46 -1.87
C GLN A 64 18.41 -24.00 -1.53
N GLY A 65 17.22 -23.78 -0.97
CA GLY A 65 16.80 -22.47 -0.46
C GLY A 65 16.09 -21.61 -1.50
N PRO A 66 15.74 -20.36 -1.17
CA PRO A 66 14.89 -19.51 -2.01
C PRO A 66 15.47 -19.22 -3.41
N LEU A 67 16.80 -19.18 -3.54
CA LEU A 67 17.46 -18.95 -4.84
C LEU A 67 17.18 -20.09 -5.84
N ALA A 68 17.04 -21.33 -5.38
CA ALA A 68 16.62 -22.46 -6.21
C ALA A 68 15.16 -22.38 -6.65
N GLY A 69 14.28 -21.83 -5.80
CA GLY A 69 12.90 -21.53 -6.20
C GLY A 69 12.85 -20.46 -7.30
N ILE A 70 13.71 -19.45 -7.21
CA ILE A 70 13.86 -18.41 -8.25
C ILE A 70 14.40 -19.02 -9.55
N GLU A 71 15.42 -19.88 -9.50
CA GLU A 71 15.93 -20.62 -10.67
C GLU A 71 14.80 -21.39 -11.38
N THR A 72 13.96 -22.08 -10.60
CA THR A 72 12.82 -22.85 -11.10
C THR A 72 11.80 -21.94 -11.79
N GLY A 73 11.48 -20.78 -11.20
CA GLY A 73 10.62 -19.78 -11.81
C GLY A 73 11.19 -19.20 -13.10
N LEU A 74 12.50 -18.93 -13.15
CA LEU A 74 13.19 -18.43 -14.33
C LEU A 74 13.18 -19.46 -15.47
N ASP A 75 13.42 -20.75 -15.16
CA ASP A 75 13.35 -21.82 -16.16
C ASP A 75 11.93 -21.96 -16.74
N ARG A 76 10.91 -21.87 -15.88
CA ARG A 76 9.50 -21.85 -16.30
C ARG A 76 9.16 -20.62 -17.15
N ALA A 77 9.65 -19.44 -16.79
CA ALA A 77 9.45 -18.21 -17.54
C ALA A 77 10.03 -18.31 -18.95
N ILE A 78 11.24 -18.86 -19.09
CA ILE A 78 11.89 -19.10 -20.38
C ILE A 78 11.06 -20.07 -21.22
N ALA A 79 10.63 -21.20 -20.64
CA ALA A 79 9.83 -22.20 -21.35
C ALA A 79 8.49 -21.67 -21.88
N GLU A 80 7.91 -20.65 -21.22
CA GLU A 80 6.62 -20.06 -21.57
C GLU A 80 6.72 -18.67 -22.24
N ASN A 81 7.92 -18.29 -22.67
CA ASN A 81 8.22 -17.03 -23.36
C ASN A 81 7.83 -15.77 -22.56
N PHE A 82 8.14 -15.75 -21.26
CA PHE A 82 8.08 -14.56 -20.41
C PHE A 82 9.41 -13.81 -20.42
N ASP A 83 9.37 -12.49 -20.21
CA ASP A 83 10.56 -11.63 -20.13
C ASP A 83 11.18 -11.61 -18.72
N ALA A 84 10.36 -11.81 -17.68
CA ALA A 84 10.80 -11.77 -16.30
C ALA A 84 9.89 -12.53 -15.34
N VAL A 85 10.43 -12.80 -14.16
CA VAL A 85 9.73 -13.33 -13.00
C VAL A 85 9.58 -12.25 -11.93
N VAL A 86 8.35 -11.94 -11.53
CA VAL A 86 8.06 -11.07 -10.38
C VAL A 86 7.91 -11.97 -9.15
N VAL A 87 8.89 -11.91 -8.25
CA VAL A 87 9.04 -12.78 -7.09
C VAL A 87 8.48 -12.10 -5.84
N LEU A 88 7.63 -12.81 -5.10
CA LEU A 88 7.19 -12.41 -3.76
C LEU A 88 7.15 -13.62 -2.81
N ALA A 89 7.92 -13.59 -1.73
CA ALA A 89 7.80 -14.58 -0.68
C ALA A 89 6.50 -14.42 0.12
N CYS A 90 5.89 -15.55 0.48
CA CYS A 90 4.62 -15.55 1.23
C CYS A 90 4.74 -14.96 2.64
N ASP A 91 5.95 -14.87 3.20
CA ASP A 91 6.21 -14.29 4.51
C ASP A 91 6.41 -12.77 4.51
N LEU A 92 6.15 -12.10 3.38
CA LEU A 92 6.13 -10.64 3.24
C LEU A 92 4.69 -10.11 3.08
N PRO A 93 3.81 -10.28 4.08
CA PRO A 93 2.37 -10.07 3.91
C PRO A 93 1.91 -8.60 3.83
N VAL A 94 2.82 -7.65 4.05
CA VAL A 94 2.57 -6.20 3.98
C VAL A 94 2.87 -5.63 2.59
N VAL A 95 3.51 -6.41 1.71
CA VAL A 95 3.86 -5.94 0.37
C VAL A 95 2.61 -5.81 -0.50
N HIS A 96 2.45 -4.64 -1.12
CA HIS A 96 1.30 -4.28 -1.95
C HIS A 96 1.62 -4.32 -3.45
N THR A 97 0.57 -4.36 -4.28
CA THR A 97 0.70 -4.33 -5.75
C THR A 97 1.45 -3.08 -6.22
N ALA A 98 1.24 -1.93 -5.59
CA ALA A 98 1.96 -0.70 -5.93
C ALA A 98 3.48 -0.85 -5.76
N THR A 99 3.95 -1.59 -4.75
CA THR A 99 5.37 -1.93 -4.59
C THR A 99 5.88 -2.71 -5.80
N MET A 100 5.11 -3.68 -6.29
CA MET A 100 5.48 -4.47 -7.48
C MET A 100 5.54 -3.60 -8.74
N VAL A 101 4.56 -2.69 -8.93
CA VAL A 101 4.54 -1.75 -10.06
C VAL A 101 5.84 -0.94 -10.11
N ARG A 102 6.25 -0.34 -8.99
CA ARG A 102 7.49 0.46 -8.91
C ARG A 102 8.74 -0.37 -9.17
N LEU A 103 8.80 -1.61 -8.70
CA LEU A 103 9.93 -2.51 -9.00
C LEU A 103 9.97 -2.90 -10.48
N ILE A 104 8.80 -3.11 -11.12
CA ILE A 104 8.69 -3.40 -12.55
C ILE A 104 9.11 -2.19 -13.39
N GLU A 105 8.67 -0.99 -13.04
CA GLU A 105 9.08 0.26 -13.71
C GLU A 105 10.59 0.44 -13.62
N SER A 106 11.14 0.33 -12.42
CA SER A 106 12.57 0.39 -12.18
C SER A 106 13.32 -0.67 -13.01
N TRP A 107 12.84 -1.91 -13.05
CA TRP A 107 13.42 -2.96 -13.89
C TRP A 107 13.37 -2.61 -15.39
N ARG A 108 12.25 -2.07 -15.89
CA ARG A 108 12.08 -1.67 -17.30
C ARG A 108 13.02 -0.55 -17.74
N GLU A 109 13.38 0.34 -16.83
CA GLU A 109 14.35 1.43 -17.07
C GLU A 109 15.80 0.92 -17.19
N SER A 110 16.05 -0.37 -16.94
CA SER A 110 17.39 -0.94 -17.05
C SER A 110 17.83 -1.01 -18.52
N PRO A 111 19.03 -0.50 -18.88
CA PRO A 111 19.49 -0.50 -20.25
C PRO A 111 19.67 -1.92 -20.81
N THR A 112 19.01 -2.21 -21.94
CA THR A 112 19.27 -3.42 -22.73
C THR A 112 20.70 -3.42 -23.26
N PRO A 113 21.42 -4.57 -23.32
CA PRO A 113 20.90 -5.94 -23.25
C PRO A 113 20.85 -6.54 -21.83
N ARG A 114 21.13 -5.76 -20.77
CA ARG A 114 21.12 -6.26 -19.39
C ARG A 114 19.88 -5.74 -18.66
N ARG A 115 18.73 -6.35 -18.96
CA ARG A 115 17.70 -6.47 -17.91
C ARG A 115 18.34 -7.34 -16.81
N THR A 116 18.04 -7.05 -15.55
CA THR A 116 18.75 -7.71 -14.43
C THR A 116 17.78 -7.98 -13.28
N VAL A 117 18.19 -7.70 -12.04
CA VAL A 117 17.37 -7.86 -10.83
C VAL A 117 17.00 -6.47 -10.31
N ALA A 118 15.72 -6.21 -10.08
CA ALA A 118 15.24 -5.00 -9.39
C ALA A 118 14.60 -5.38 -8.05
N VAL A 119 15.13 -4.86 -6.94
CA VAL A 119 14.73 -5.23 -5.58
C VAL A 119 14.71 -4.02 -4.65
N PRO A 120 13.87 -4.02 -3.60
CA PRO A 120 13.97 -3.07 -2.51
C PRO A 120 15.35 -3.14 -1.84
N ASP A 121 15.90 -1.99 -1.48
CA ASP A 121 17.03 -1.88 -0.56
C ASP A 121 16.64 -1.18 0.76
N ASP A 122 17.48 -1.37 1.76
CA ASP A 122 17.29 -0.88 3.14
C ASP A 122 16.01 -1.41 3.86
N PRO A 123 15.92 -2.73 4.16
CA PRO A 123 16.93 -3.76 3.87
C PRO A 123 16.81 -4.35 2.46
N LEU A 124 17.93 -4.88 1.94
CA LEU A 124 17.96 -5.61 0.67
C LEU A 124 17.01 -6.82 0.73
N GLN A 125 15.99 -6.85 -0.13
CA GLN A 125 14.97 -7.91 -0.11
C GLN A 125 14.78 -8.55 -1.49
N PRO A 126 15.59 -9.56 -1.87
CA PRO A 126 15.55 -10.21 -3.17
C PRO A 126 14.37 -11.15 -3.36
N LEU A 127 13.67 -11.50 -2.28
CA LEU A 127 12.44 -12.28 -2.32
C LEU A 127 11.20 -11.40 -2.51
N CYS A 128 11.40 -10.12 -2.81
CA CYS A 128 10.41 -9.14 -3.23
C CYS A 128 11.05 -8.39 -4.41
N GLY A 129 10.87 -8.82 -5.65
CA GLY A 129 11.66 -8.26 -6.74
C GLY A 129 11.34 -8.79 -8.12
N VAL A 130 11.90 -8.13 -9.12
CA VAL A 130 11.77 -8.51 -10.52
C VAL A 130 13.09 -9.09 -10.99
N TRP A 131 13.03 -10.30 -11.55
CA TRP A 131 14.17 -11.07 -12.03
C TRP A 131 13.98 -11.32 -13.53
N GLY A 132 14.74 -10.64 -14.39
CA GLY A 132 14.64 -10.90 -15.82
C GLY A 132 15.25 -12.26 -16.19
N VAL A 133 14.75 -12.88 -17.26
CA VAL A 133 15.11 -14.27 -17.64
C VAL A 133 16.58 -14.46 -17.97
N GLU A 134 17.26 -13.39 -18.41
CA GLU A 134 18.71 -13.38 -18.62
C GLU A 134 19.54 -13.66 -17.36
N THR A 135 18.96 -13.47 -16.17
CA THR A 135 19.62 -13.77 -14.91
C THR A 135 19.75 -15.27 -14.64
N ARG A 136 19.00 -16.13 -15.36
CA ARG A 136 18.95 -17.58 -15.12
C ARG A 136 20.34 -18.19 -15.03
N THR A 137 21.16 -18.01 -16.07
CA THR A 137 22.47 -18.68 -16.15
C THR A 137 23.36 -18.29 -14.97
N ALA A 138 23.32 -17.03 -14.56
CA ALA A 138 24.07 -16.53 -13.41
C ALA A 138 23.55 -17.13 -12.09
N VAL A 139 22.23 -17.23 -11.92
CA VAL A 139 21.59 -17.88 -10.76
C VAL A 139 21.97 -19.36 -10.68
N GLY A 140 21.92 -20.09 -11.80
CA GLY A 140 22.31 -21.50 -11.87
C GLY A 140 23.77 -21.72 -11.50
N GLY A 141 24.68 -20.92 -12.07
CA GLY A 141 26.10 -20.97 -11.74
C GLY A 141 26.39 -20.64 -10.27
N ALA A 142 25.64 -19.72 -9.67
CA ALA A 142 25.74 -19.42 -8.24
C ALA A 142 25.33 -20.62 -7.37
N LEU A 143 24.25 -21.31 -7.74
CA LEU A 143 23.79 -22.52 -7.06
C LEU A 143 24.79 -23.68 -7.21
N ASP A 144 25.40 -23.82 -8.39
CA ASP A 144 26.41 -24.86 -8.66
C ASP A 144 27.64 -24.72 -7.74
N ILE A 145 28.05 -23.50 -7.41
CA ILE A 145 29.15 -23.23 -6.46
C ILE A 145 28.68 -23.15 -4.99
N GLY A 146 27.42 -23.49 -4.70
CA GLY A 146 26.89 -23.63 -3.36
C GLY A 146 26.23 -22.39 -2.75
N ALA A 147 25.92 -21.35 -3.54
CA ALA A 147 25.17 -20.21 -3.03
C ALA A 147 23.73 -20.62 -2.67
N ARG A 148 23.34 -20.44 -1.40
CA ARG A 148 21.98 -20.77 -0.91
C ARG A 148 21.15 -19.53 -0.52
N SER A 149 21.81 -18.38 -0.41
CA SER A 149 21.21 -17.12 0.03
C SER A 149 21.00 -16.19 -1.15
N ALA A 150 19.74 -15.92 -1.51
CA ALA A 150 19.42 -14.90 -2.50
C ALA A 150 19.93 -13.51 -2.06
N ILE A 151 19.88 -13.19 -0.76
CA ILE A 151 20.38 -11.92 -0.21
C ILE A 151 21.89 -11.81 -0.38
N GLY A 152 22.63 -12.86 -0.02
CA GLY A 152 24.08 -12.87 -0.14
C GLY A 152 24.52 -12.71 -1.59
N TRP A 153 23.88 -13.45 -2.51
CA TRP A 153 24.23 -13.39 -3.93
C TRP A 153 23.88 -12.04 -4.57
N VAL A 154 22.66 -11.52 -4.35
CA VAL A 154 22.23 -10.22 -4.88
C VAL A 154 23.03 -9.07 -4.27
N GLY A 155 23.49 -9.19 -3.02
CA GLY A 155 24.31 -8.18 -2.35
C GLY A 155 25.61 -7.87 -3.09
N ASP A 156 26.26 -8.92 -3.61
CA ASP A 156 27.55 -8.85 -4.30
C ASP A 156 27.43 -8.77 -5.83
N TRP A 157 26.22 -8.94 -6.38
CA TRP A 157 26.00 -8.96 -7.82
C TRP A 157 26.02 -7.53 -8.40
N PRO A 158 26.91 -7.25 -9.38
CA PRO A 158 27.09 -5.89 -9.90
C PRO A 158 25.92 -5.38 -10.75
N ALA A 159 25.05 -6.29 -11.18
CA ALA A 159 23.92 -6.00 -12.05
C ALA A 159 22.61 -6.07 -11.24
N VAL A 160 22.50 -5.29 -10.16
CA VAL A 160 21.28 -5.20 -9.34
C VAL A 160 20.84 -3.76 -9.28
N ARG A 161 19.60 -3.52 -9.69
CA ARG A 161 18.94 -2.23 -9.48
C ARG A 161 18.30 -2.23 -8.10
N ARG A 162 18.79 -1.35 -7.24
CA ARG A 162 18.29 -1.18 -5.89
C ARG A 162 17.27 -0.05 -5.87
N VAL A 163 16.12 -0.30 -5.27
CA VAL A 163 15.02 0.66 -5.16
C VAL A 163 14.79 0.97 -3.69
N SER A 164 14.91 2.25 -3.31
CA SER A 164 14.73 2.68 -1.92
C SER A 164 13.43 2.15 -1.33
N ALA A 165 13.51 1.30 -0.30
CA ALA A 165 12.33 0.89 0.45
C ALA A 165 11.61 2.10 1.06
N GLY A 166 12.33 3.19 1.38
CA GLY A 166 11.76 4.49 1.77
C GLY A 166 10.87 5.10 0.69
N GLY A 167 11.38 5.21 -0.54
CA GLY A 167 10.57 5.68 -1.67
C GLY A 167 9.34 4.80 -1.94
N LEU A 168 9.49 3.48 -1.81
CA LEU A 168 8.38 2.52 -1.95
C LEU A 168 7.37 2.61 -0.81
N SER A 169 7.84 2.87 0.42
CA SER A 169 7.02 2.88 1.62
C SER A 169 6.32 4.21 1.84
N ASP A 170 6.92 5.34 1.40
CA ASP A 170 6.34 6.67 1.51
C ASP A 170 5.02 6.79 0.74
N GLU A 171 4.95 6.23 -0.47
CA GLU A 171 3.74 6.17 -1.30
C GLU A 171 2.62 5.35 -0.64
N LEU A 172 2.99 4.37 0.19
CA LEU A 172 2.09 3.50 0.93
C LEU A 172 1.85 3.98 2.36
N GLY A 173 2.52 5.05 2.78
CA GLY A 173 2.51 5.54 4.14
C GLY A 173 2.97 4.53 5.19
N LEU A 174 3.89 3.64 4.82
CA LEU A 174 4.56 2.66 5.66
C LEU A 174 5.99 3.14 5.98
N GLY A 175 6.59 2.63 7.05
CA GLY A 175 8.04 2.64 7.18
C GLY A 175 8.70 1.57 6.28
N PRO A 176 9.97 1.74 5.85
CA PRO A 176 10.71 0.73 5.07
C PRO A 176 10.67 -0.67 5.71
N GLY A 177 10.91 -0.73 7.02
CA GLY A 177 10.88 -1.97 7.80
C GLY A 177 9.47 -2.54 8.02
N GLU A 178 8.42 -1.73 7.88
CA GLU A 178 7.03 -2.20 7.97
C GLU A 178 6.59 -2.83 6.65
N LEU A 179 6.95 -2.21 5.51
CA LEU A 179 6.68 -2.75 4.17
C LEU A 179 7.32 -4.13 3.96
N LEU A 180 8.56 -4.29 4.43
CA LEU A 180 9.36 -5.50 4.24
C LEU A 180 9.38 -6.40 5.49
N ALA A 181 8.41 -6.25 6.39
CA ALA A 181 8.30 -7.05 7.60
C ALA A 181 8.08 -8.53 7.27
N ASN A 182 9.04 -9.37 7.66
CA ASN A 182 8.96 -10.82 7.46
C ASN A 182 8.21 -11.48 8.63
N VAL A 183 7.26 -12.35 8.32
CA VAL A 183 6.61 -13.21 9.33
C VAL A 183 7.26 -14.59 9.33
N ASN A 184 8.16 -14.83 10.29
CA ASN A 184 8.91 -16.10 10.38
C ASN A 184 8.50 -17.01 11.55
N VAL A 185 7.68 -16.50 12.46
CA VAL A 185 7.10 -17.21 13.62
C VAL A 185 5.64 -16.77 13.82
N PRO A 186 4.76 -17.59 14.40
CA PRO A 186 3.34 -17.26 14.55
C PRO A 186 3.10 -15.99 15.36
N GLU A 187 3.92 -15.72 16.38
CA GLU A 187 3.81 -14.52 17.23
C GLU A 187 3.99 -13.23 16.41
N ALA A 188 4.88 -13.25 15.41
CA ALA A 188 5.09 -12.13 14.50
C ALA A 188 3.85 -11.85 13.63
N MET A 189 2.90 -12.78 13.47
CA MET A 189 1.63 -12.50 12.80
C MET A 189 0.80 -11.46 13.54
N ALA A 190 0.96 -11.35 14.87
CA ALA A 190 0.29 -10.34 15.68
C ALA A 190 0.89 -8.94 15.49
N ASP A 191 2.21 -8.86 15.27
CA ASP A 191 2.95 -7.63 15.01
C ASP A 191 2.80 -7.16 13.56
N VAL A 192 2.61 -8.10 12.64
CA VAL A 192 2.38 -7.88 11.21
C VAL A 192 0.88 -7.99 10.88
N ARG A 193 0.00 -7.56 11.79
CA ARG A 193 -1.43 -7.33 11.49
C ARG A 193 -1.57 -6.21 10.45
N GLY A 194 -1.30 -6.55 9.19
CA GLY A 194 -1.63 -5.80 7.99
C GLY A 194 -3.12 -5.93 7.69
N LEU A 195 -3.95 -5.45 8.63
CA LEU A 195 -5.34 -5.17 8.34
C LEU A 195 -5.37 -4.21 7.14
N PRO A 196 -6.28 -4.40 6.17
CA PRO A 196 -6.61 -3.32 5.27
C PRO A 196 -6.91 -2.09 6.14
N LEU A 197 -6.36 -0.93 5.77
CA LEU A 197 -6.87 0.30 6.35
C LEU A 197 -8.39 0.28 6.13
N PRO A 198 -9.19 0.74 7.10
CA PRO A 198 -10.57 1.07 6.75
C PRO A 198 -10.52 1.97 5.52
N PRO A 199 -11.45 1.79 4.57
CA PRO A 199 -11.51 2.62 3.39
C PRO A 199 -11.40 4.10 3.75
N ILE A 200 -10.65 4.84 2.94
CA ILE A 200 -10.40 6.25 3.17
C ILE A 200 -10.98 7.02 2.01
N VAL A 201 -11.90 7.94 2.30
CA VAL A 201 -12.38 8.92 1.33
C VAL A 201 -11.87 10.30 1.71
N ALA A 202 -11.11 10.92 0.81
CA ALA A 202 -10.61 12.27 0.97
C ALA A 202 -11.67 13.29 0.54
N VAL A 203 -11.89 14.34 1.33
CA VAL A 203 -12.66 15.52 0.96
C VAL A 203 -11.68 16.67 0.76
N SER A 204 -11.37 16.97 -0.50
CA SER A 204 -10.26 17.85 -0.89
C SER A 204 -10.74 19.02 -1.73
N GLY A 205 -10.06 20.16 -1.63
CA GLY A 205 -10.52 21.42 -2.22
C GLY A 205 -9.75 22.61 -1.66
N TRP A 206 -9.78 23.73 -2.37
CA TRP A 206 -9.11 24.98 -1.95
C TRP A 206 -9.66 25.53 -0.64
N LYS A 207 -8.95 26.47 -0.03
CA LYS A 207 -9.44 27.14 1.19
C LYS A 207 -10.82 27.77 0.90
N ASP A 208 -11.72 27.73 1.87
CA ASP A 208 -13.06 28.33 1.80
C ASP A 208 -14.01 27.75 0.71
N SER A 209 -13.69 26.59 0.12
CA SER A 209 -14.56 25.88 -0.84
C SER A 209 -15.79 25.18 -0.23
N GLY A 210 -15.87 25.05 1.10
CA GLY A 210 -16.96 24.32 1.77
C GLY A 210 -16.68 22.85 2.11
N LYS A 211 -15.41 22.39 2.03
CA LYS A 211 -14.99 21.02 2.40
C LYS A 211 -15.56 20.52 3.72
N THR A 212 -15.42 21.31 4.78
CA THR A 212 -15.88 20.93 6.12
C THR A 212 -17.39 20.64 6.12
N THR A 213 -18.18 21.44 5.40
CA THR A 213 -19.63 21.25 5.28
C THR A 213 -19.95 19.95 4.54
N VAL A 214 -19.27 19.68 3.43
CA VAL A 214 -19.46 18.44 2.65
C VAL A 214 -19.01 17.22 3.47
N ALA A 215 -17.85 17.28 4.13
CA ALA A 215 -17.33 16.20 4.97
C ALA A 215 -18.25 15.91 6.15
N ALA A 216 -18.72 16.94 6.87
CA ALA A 216 -19.64 16.76 7.99
C ALA A 216 -20.98 16.18 7.53
N GLY A 217 -21.52 16.64 6.39
CA GLY A 217 -22.75 16.09 5.81
C GLY A 217 -22.62 14.61 5.42
N LEU A 218 -21.50 14.24 4.79
CA LEU A 218 -21.21 12.85 4.45
C LEU A 218 -21.04 11.96 5.69
N ILE A 219 -20.31 12.43 6.70
CA ILE A 219 -20.12 11.69 7.96
C ILE A 219 -21.48 11.46 8.63
N ALA A 220 -22.30 12.51 8.75
CA ALA A 220 -23.61 12.40 9.38
C ALA A 220 -24.52 11.37 8.67
N GLU A 221 -24.53 11.38 7.34
CA GLU A 221 -25.28 10.41 6.55
C GLU A 221 -24.76 8.97 6.71
N LEU A 222 -23.44 8.75 6.68
CA LEU A 222 -22.85 7.41 6.87
C LEU A 222 -23.11 6.87 8.29
N VAL A 223 -23.08 7.73 9.30
CA VAL A 223 -23.43 7.38 10.68
C VAL A 223 -24.93 7.04 10.79
N ASP A 224 -25.82 7.80 10.16
CA ASP A 224 -27.27 7.51 10.13
C ASP A 224 -27.57 6.15 9.47
N ARG A 225 -26.74 5.76 8.49
CA ARG A 225 -26.77 4.44 7.85
C ARG A 225 -26.16 3.31 8.68
N GLY A 226 -25.57 3.61 9.84
CA GLY A 226 -25.07 2.63 10.80
C GLY A 226 -23.60 2.27 10.69
N HIS A 227 -22.80 2.99 9.91
CA HIS A 227 -21.34 2.79 9.86
C HIS A 227 -20.64 3.45 11.05
N ASP A 228 -19.58 2.82 11.56
CA ASP A 228 -18.63 3.47 12.45
C ASP A 228 -17.68 4.35 11.62
N VAL A 229 -17.81 5.68 11.75
CA VAL A 229 -17.09 6.64 10.91
C VAL A 229 -16.05 7.40 11.73
N ALA A 230 -14.79 7.26 11.35
CA ALA A 230 -13.71 8.08 11.85
C ALA A 230 -13.44 9.28 10.92
N ALA A 231 -13.01 10.41 11.51
CA ALA A 231 -12.64 11.59 10.75
C ALA A 231 -11.16 11.94 10.95
N LEU A 232 -10.47 12.31 9.86
CA LEU A 232 -9.10 12.79 9.90
C LEU A 232 -9.03 14.18 9.25
N LYS A 233 -8.57 15.19 9.98
CA LYS A 233 -8.50 16.57 9.46
C LYS A 233 -7.06 17.08 9.44
N HIS A 234 -6.63 17.60 8.30
CA HIS A 234 -5.37 18.35 8.18
C HIS A 234 -5.64 19.86 8.35
N GLY A 235 -4.99 20.50 9.30
CA GLY A 235 -5.03 21.95 9.50
C GLY A 235 -3.65 22.58 9.63
N HIS A 236 -3.54 23.89 9.38
CA HIS A 236 -2.31 24.66 9.54
C HIS A 236 -2.12 25.07 11.02
N GLY A 237 -1.65 24.12 11.83
CA GLY A 237 -1.40 24.31 13.27
C GLY A 237 -2.70 24.31 14.09
N PHE A 238 -2.72 23.52 15.17
CA PHE A 238 -3.82 23.52 16.12
C PHE A 238 -3.24 23.47 17.54
N ARG A 239 -3.78 24.30 18.45
CA ARG A 239 -3.51 24.21 19.89
C ARG A 239 -4.71 23.56 20.55
N PHE A 240 -4.47 22.41 21.18
CA PHE A 240 -5.48 21.64 21.91
C PHE A 240 -5.19 21.63 23.42
N ASP A 241 -3.93 21.82 23.82
CA ASP A 241 -3.49 21.98 25.20
C ASP A 241 -3.20 23.47 25.53
N HIS A 242 -3.45 23.84 26.78
CA HIS A 242 -3.22 25.20 27.29
C HIS A 242 -2.18 25.19 28.42
N GLU A 243 -1.39 26.25 28.49
CA GLU A 243 -0.38 26.42 29.54
C GLU A 243 -1.00 26.33 30.95
N GLY A 244 -0.30 25.66 31.85
CA GLY A 244 -0.76 25.41 33.23
C GLY A 244 -1.64 24.18 33.43
N THR A 245 -2.16 23.54 32.38
CA THR A 245 -2.86 22.25 32.51
C THR A 245 -1.89 21.09 32.75
N ASP A 246 -2.33 20.02 33.44
CA ASP A 246 -1.49 18.86 33.72
C ASP A 246 -0.90 18.23 32.44
N SER A 247 -1.71 18.10 31.38
CA SER A 247 -1.24 17.61 30.08
C SER A 247 -0.18 18.50 29.44
N TRP A 248 -0.29 19.81 29.61
CA TRP A 248 0.71 20.75 29.11
C TRP A 248 2.01 20.64 29.91
N ARG A 249 1.92 20.54 31.24
CA ARG A 249 3.09 20.39 32.13
C ARG A 249 3.82 19.08 31.85
N LEU A 250 3.10 17.96 31.71
CA LEU A 250 3.70 16.67 31.31
C LEU A 250 4.51 16.80 30.01
N ARG A 251 4.02 17.58 29.05
CA ARG A 251 4.66 17.77 27.74
C ARG A 251 5.83 18.75 27.76
N HIS A 252 5.64 19.94 28.34
CA HIS A 252 6.59 21.05 28.23
C HIS A 252 7.57 21.11 29.41
N GLU A 253 7.10 20.84 30.63
CA GLU A 253 7.98 20.74 31.82
C GLU A 253 8.61 19.35 31.91
N GLY A 254 7.79 18.29 31.74
CA GLY A 254 8.22 16.89 31.86
C GLY A 254 8.90 16.32 30.62
N GLY A 255 8.88 17.04 29.48
CA GLY A 255 9.50 16.60 28.22
C GLY A 255 8.79 15.42 27.55
N ALA A 256 7.58 15.06 27.97
CA ALA A 256 6.83 14.00 27.32
C ALA A 256 6.48 14.40 25.88
N ARG A 257 6.99 13.66 24.91
CA ARG A 257 6.76 13.92 23.49
C ARG A 257 5.27 13.91 23.09
N ARG A 258 4.50 13.02 23.72
CA ARG A 258 3.05 12.86 23.52
C ARG A 258 2.42 12.57 24.87
N VAL A 259 1.20 13.06 25.06
CA VAL A 259 0.37 12.81 26.24
C VAL A 259 -0.97 12.26 25.75
N LEU A 260 -1.31 11.07 26.24
CA LEU A 260 -2.61 10.45 26.01
C LEU A 260 -3.48 10.67 27.25
N MET A 261 -4.59 11.38 27.07
CA MET A 261 -5.62 11.60 28.08
C MET A 261 -6.75 10.60 27.85
N THR A 262 -7.26 9.98 28.92
CA THR A 262 -8.33 8.96 28.87
C THR A 262 -9.28 9.18 30.04
N GLY A 263 -10.57 8.99 29.82
CA GLY A 263 -11.59 8.98 30.85
C GLY A 263 -12.85 8.24 30.39
N PRO A 264 -13.89 8.15 31.23
CA PRO A 264 -15.12 7.45 30.90
C PRO A 264 -15.83 7.97 29.65
N GLU A 265 -15.65 9.26 29.32
CA GLU A 265 -16.31 9.94 28.20
C GLU A 265 -15.45 10.01 26.93
N GLY A 266 -14.22 9.49 26.95
CA GLY A 266 -13.37 9.42 25.76
C GLY A 266 -11.88 9.63 26.00
N MET A 267 -11.18 9.98 24.92
CA MET A 267 -9.73 10.14 24.92
C MET A 267 -9.27 11.30 24.03
N ALA A 268 -8.08 11.83 24.32
CA ALA A 268 -7.42 12.81 23.47
C ALA A 268 -5.90 12.60 23.49
N LEU A 269 -5.27 12.72 22.32
CA LEU A 269 -3.83 12.56 22.14
C LEU A 269 -3.22 13.88 21.67
N VAL A 270 -2.38 14.49 22.50
CA VAL A 270 -1.64 15.73 22.16
C VAL A 270 -0.14 15.46 22.05
N GLY A 271 0.54 16.11 21.10
CA GLY A 271 1.98 15.97 20.93
C GLY A 271 2.48 16.06 19.48
N GLY A 272 3.76 15.74 19.29
CA GLY A 272 4.44 15.89 18.00
C GLY A 272 5.11 14.62 17.47
N TRP A 273 5.63 14.72 16.24
CA TRP A 273 6.34 13.64 15.54
C TRP A 273 7.88 13.77 15.68
N LYS A 274 8.65 12.71 15.36
CA LYS A 274 10.13 12.65 15.61
C LYS A 274 10.89 13.05 14.35
N ARG A 275 10.24 12.82 13.22
CA ARG A 275 10.77 12.91 11.87
C ARG A 275 9.67 13.44 10.93
N GLY A 276 9.10 14.59 11.26
CA GLY A 276 8.04 15.21 10.44
C GLY A 276 6.66 14.55 10.55
N GLU A 277 5.68 15.18 9.90
CA GLU A 277 4.28 14.73 9.86
C GLU A 277 4.16 13.33 9.22
N ARG A 278 3.19 12.55 9.70
CA ARG A 278 2.94 11.19 9.21
C ARG A 278 1.96 11.20 8.04
N SER A 279 2.05 10.19 7.18
CA SER A 279 1.07 9.93 6.13
C SER A 279 -0.33 9.64 6.71
N ILE A 280 -1.38 9.88 5.92
CA ILE A 280 -2.76 9.52 6.28
C ILE A 280 -2.86 8.05 6.69
N ALA A 281 -2.28 7.14 5.90
CA ALA A 281 -2.26 5.70 6.19
C ALA A 281 -1.68 5.38 7.57
N SER A 282 -0.57 6.02 7.95
CA SER A 282 0.07 5.81 9.25
C SER A 282 -0.80 6.34 10.39
N LEU A 283 -1.47 7.47 10.19
CA LEU A 283 -2.40 8.06 11.16
C LEU A 283 -3.62 7.14 11.37
N VAL A 284 -4.26 6.71 10.27
CA VAL A 284 -5.41 5.80 10.31
C VAL A 284 -5.05 4.48 10.96
N ARG A 285 -3.96 3.83 10.52
CA ARG A 285 -3.52 2.55 11.08
C ARG A 285 -3.29 2.61 12.58
N ARG A 286 -2.77 3.74 13.07
CA ARG A 286 -2.40 3.90 14.48
C ARG A 286 -3.57 4.31 15.36
N HIS A 287 -4.53 5.08 14.83
CA HIS A 287 -5.49 5.81 15.65
C HIS A 287 -6.95 5.60 15.27
N LEU A 288 -7.26 5.16 14.05
CA LEU A 288 -8.63 5.14 13.49
C LEU A 288 -8.90 3.81 12.77
N ARG A 289 -8.28 2.71 13.23
CA ARG A 289 -8.24 1.41 12.52
C ARG A 289 -9.49 0.56 12.74
N ASP A 290 -10.25 0.92 13.75
CA ASP A 290 -11.42 0.24 14.30
C ASP A 290 -12.72 0.75 13.69
N ALA A 291 -12.68 1.87 12.95
CA ALA A 291 -13.79 2.38 12.17
C ALA A 291 -14.06 1.53 10.93
N ASP A 292 -15.30 1.56 10.43
CA ASP A 292 -15.67 0.98 9.14
C ASP A 292 -15.15 1.82 7.97
N ILE A 293 -15.08 3.14 8.14
CA ILE A 293 -14.60 4.08 7.12
C ILE A 293 -13.96 5.33 7.73
N VAL A 294 -12.96 5.89 7.05
CA VAL A 294 -12.34 7.18 7.41
C VAL A 294 -12.66 8.26 6.38
N VAL A 295 -13.23 9.37 6.86
CA VAL A 295 -13.40 10.60 6.08
C VAL A 295 -12.22 11.54 6.36
N ALA A 296 -11.35 11.72 5.37
CA ALA A 296 -10.14 12.54 5.48
C ALA A 296 -10.35 13.93 4.85
N GLU A 297 -10.53 14.97 5.68
CA GLU A 297 -10.60 16.35 5.18
C GLU A 297 -9.18 16.93 5.02
N GLY A 298 -8.78 17.21 3.77
CA GLY A 298 -7.47 17.77 3.46
C GLY A 298 -6.70 16.97 2.41
N TRP A 299 -5.37 16.92 2.56
CA TRP A 299 -4.42 16.16 1.71
C TRP A 299 -4.75 16.13 0.22
N ARG A 300 -4.68 17.32 -0.41
CA ARG A 300 -4.98 17.54 -1.85
C ARG A 300 -4.16 16.65 -2.80
N HIS A 301 -3.01 16.15 -2.33
CA HIS A 301 -2.12 15.27 -3.07
C HIS A 301 -2.02 13.93 -2.34
N GLY A 302 -2.35 12.83 -3.02
CA GLY A 302 -2.28 11.47 -2.48
C GLY A 302 -3.20 10.50 -3.24
N PRO A 303 -2.95 9.18 -3.21
CA PRO A 303 -3.64 8.20 -4.07
C PRO A 303 -5.08 7.85 -3.62
N TRP A 304 -5.68 8.63 -2.72
CA TRP A 304 -6.93 8.29 -2.05
C TRP A 304 -8.15 8.57 -2.93
N PRO A 305 -9.20 7.73 -2.85
CA PRO A 305 -10.53 8.06 -3.37
C PRO A 305 -10.95 9.46 -2.92
N THR A 306 -11.21 10.38 -3.85
CA THR A 306 -11.35 11.81 -3.55
C THR A 306 -12.71 12.36 -3.99
N ILE A 307 -13.38 13.05 -3.06
CA ILE A 307 -14.47 13.98 -3.33
C ILE A 307 -13.84 15.36 -3.44
N GLU A 308 -13.78 15.89 -4.66
CA GLU A 308 -13.33 17.27 -4.89
C GLU A 308 -14.45 18.23 -4.50
N VAL A 309 -14.15 19.24 -3.68
CA VAL A 309 -15.03 20.36 -3.38
C VAL A 309 -14.44 21.60 -4.02
N ARG A 310 -15.09 22.07 -5.08
CA ARG A 310 -14.64 23.17 -5.92
C ARG A 310 -15.30 24.48 -5.50
N ALA A 311 -14.47 25.49 -5.25
CA ALA A 311 -14.92 26.88 -5.15
C ALA A 311 -15.26 27.41 -6.54
N ASP A 312 -16.16 28.39 -6.64
CA ASP A 312 -16.71 28.84 -7.92
C ASP A 312 -15.63 29.44 -8.86
N ASP A 313 -14.53 29.91 -8.28
CA ASP A 313 -13.34 30.49 -8.91
C ASP A 313 -12.06 29.64 -8.72
N GLY A 314 -12.18 28.45 -8.11
CA GLY A 314 -11.04 27.60 -7.78
C GLY A 314 -10.55 26.76 -8.95
N GLU A 315 -9.23 26.66 -9.12
CA GLU A 315 -8.63 25.75 -10.08
C GLU A 315 -9.03 24.30 -9.80
N PRO A 316 -9.32 23.50 -10.85
CA PRO A 316 -9.76 22.12 -10.67
C PRO A 316 -8.64 21.24 -10.10
N LEU A 317 -8.97 20.36 -9.15
CA LEU A 317 -8.03 19.32 -8.70
C LEU A 317 -8.03 18.12 -9.66
N TYR A 318 -9.19 17.78 -10.24
CA TYR A 318 -9.31 16.78 -11.29
C TYR A 318 -8.95 17.35 -12.68
N SER A 319 -8.11 16.64 -13.44
CA SER A 319 -7.86 16.88 -14.87
C SER A 319 -8.05 15.60 -15.68
N ALA A 320 -8.89 15.67 -16.73
CA ALA A 320 -9.13 14.56 -17.64
C ALA A 320 -7.89 14.17 -18.47
N GLU A 321 -6.93 15.09 -18.64
CA GLU A 321 -5.69 14.86 -19.39
C GLU A 321 -4.70 13.95 -18.64
N VAL A 322 -4.85 13.81 -17.33
CA VAL A 322 -3.93 13.06 -16.46
C VAL A 322 -4.40 11.59 -16.27
N GLY A 323 -5.57 11.21 -16.79
CA GLY A 323 -6.06 9.83 -16.74
C GLY A 323 -6.39 9.32 -15.34
N ASP A 324 -6.68 10.21 -14.39
CA ASP A 324 -6.91 9.92 -12.96
C ASP A 324 -8.40 9.62 -12.65
N GLU A 325 -9.18 9.16 -13.64
CA GLU A 325 -10.64 8.95 -13.54
C GLU A 325 -11.04 7.97 -12.42
N VAL A 326 -10.16 7.04 -12.07
CA VAL A 326 -10.41 6.00 -11.05
C VAL A 326 -10.28 6.54 -9.62
N ARG A 327 -9.61 7.68 -9.43
CA ARG A 327 -9.35 8.25 -8.10
C ARG A 327 -10.49 9.14 -7.59
N PHE A 328 -11.25 9.79 -8.45
CA PHE A 328 -12.25 10.76 -8.03
C PHE A 328 -13.64 10.12 -7.87
N VAL A 329 -14.17 10.14 -6.64
CA VAL A 329 -15.51 9.66 -6.30
C VAL A 329 -16.58 10.59 -6.86
N ALA A 330 -16.36 11.90 -6.71
CA ALA A 330 -17.24 12.96 -7.18
C ALA A 330 -16.55 14.33 -7.22
N VAL A 331 -17.11 15.26 -7.97
CA VAL A 331 -16.78 16.69 -7.94
C VAL A 331 -18.01 17.47 -7.48
N VAL A 332 -17.92 18.15 -6.34
CA VAL A 332 -18.95 19.03 -5.79
C VAL A 332 -18.62 20.47 -6.17
N ALA A 333 -19.49 21.12 -6.93
CA ALA A 333 -19.30 22.49 -7.42
C ALA A 333 -20.59 23.33 -7.25
N GLY A 334 -20.55 24.61 -7.64
CA GLY A 334 -21.72 25.50 -7.61
C GLY A 334 -22.92 25.00 -8.44
N ASP A 335 -24.03 25.75 -8.42
CA ASP A 335 -25.41 25.32 -8.75
C ASP A 335 -25.68 24.81 -10.19
N SER A 336 -24.67 24.61 -11.04
CA SER A 336 -24.82 24.00 -12.36
C SER A 336 -24.17 22.61 -12.41
N ALA A 337 -24.96 21.59 -12.06
CA ALA A 337 -24.62 20.19 -12.29
C ALA A 337 -24.77 19.87 -13.78
N ALA A 338 -23.70 20.05 -14.57
CA ALA A 338 -23.64 19.40 -15.87
C ALA A 338 -23.43 17.89 -15.63
N ALA A 339 -24.43 17.08 -15.99
CA ALA A 339 -24.25 15.63 -16.07
C ALA A 339 -23.01 15.34 -16.93
N ALA A 340 -22.14 14.45 -16.47
CA ALA A 340 -20.94 14.08 -17.21
C ALA A 340 -21.35 13.36 -18.51
N ALA A 341 -21.54 14.13 -19.58
CA ALA A 341 -21.58 13.62 -20.94
C ALA A 341 -20.13 13.29 -21.35
N GLY A 342 -19.61 12.17 -20.83
CA GLY A 342 -18.27 11.64 -21.15
C GLY A 342 -17.40 11.34 -19.92
N GLY A 343 -16.95 10.09 -19.81
CA GLY A 343 -15.72 9.59 -19.13
C GLY A 343 -15.47 9.84 -17.64
N GLY A 344 -15.77 11.01 -17.09
CA GLY A 344 -15.24 11.47 -15.79
C GLY A 344 -16.13 11.27 -14.56
N PRO A 345 -15.65 11.72 -13.37
CA PRO A 345 -16.40 11.65 -12.12
C PRO A 345 -17.68 12.50 -12.17
N PRO A 346 -18.73 12.13 -11.42
CA PRO A 346 -19.99 12.86 -11.41
C PRO A 346 -19.78 14.28 -10.87
N ARG A 347 -20.54 15.23 -11.41
CA ARG A 347 -20.59 16.60 -10.90
C ARG A 347 -21.88 16.82 -10.12
N LEU A 348 -21.75 17.16 -8.84
CA LEU A 348 -22.86 17.33 -7.91
C LEU A 348 -22.95 18.80 -7.48
N GLY A 349 -24.18 19.31 -7.35
CA GLY A 349 -24.42 20.67 -6.87
C GLY A 349 -24.23 20.77 -5.36
N ARG A 350 -23.46 21.77 -4.90
CA ARG A 350 -23.17 21.99 -3.47
C ARG A 350 -24.42 22.24 -2.63
N ARG A 351 -25.49 22.75 -3.25
CA ARG A 351 -26.78 23.03 -2.60
C ARG A 351 -27.85 21.97 -2.89
N ASP A 352 -27.52 20.85 -3.53
CA ASP A 352 -28.48 19.75 -3.70
C ASP A 352 -28.82 19.19 -2.30
N PRO A 353 -30.10 19.19 -1.87
CA PRO A 353 -30.49 18.68 -0.55
C PRO A 353 -30.19 17.18 -0.38
N ARG A 354 -29.96 16.44 -1.48
CA ARG A 354 -29.61 15.02 -1.48
C ARG A 354 -28.10 14.78 -1.56
N LEU A 355 -27.27 15.84 -1.52
CA LEU A 355 -25.83 15.74 -1.73
C LEU A 355 -25.17 14.69 -0.84
N SER A 356 -25.43 14.73 0.48
CA SER A 356 -24.85 13.78 1.42
C SER A 356 -25.26 12.34 1.11
N ASN A 357 -26.54 12.12 0.82
CA ASN A 357 -27.10 10.81 0.46
C ASN A 357 -26.48 10.25 -0.83
N ILE A 358 -26.38 11.07 -1.89
CA ILE A 358 -25.74 10.68 -3.16
C ILE A 358 -24.25 10.37 -2.95
N LEU A 359 -23.54 11.17 -2.13
CA LEU A 359 -22.15 10.92 -1.83
C LEU A 359 -21.97 9.62 -1.02
N ALA A 360 -22.83 9.37 -0.04
CA ALA A 360 -22.81 8.14 0.75
C ALA A 360 -23.08 6.90 -0.10
N ASP A 361 -24.08 6.92 -1.00
CA ASP A 361 -24.35 5.82 -1.94
C ASP A 361 -23.11 5.46 -2.78
N ARG A 362 -22.39 6.48 -3.26
CA ARG A 362 -21.17 6.28 -4.04
C ARG A 362 -20.01 5.79 -3.20
N VAL A 363 -19.86 6.32 -1.99
CA VAL A 363 -18.82 5.90 -1.05
C VAL A 363 -19.02 4.43 -0.69
N GLU A 364 -20.24 4.02 -0.34
CA GLU A 364 -20.57 2.63 -0.10
C GLU A 364 -20.26 1.79 -1.34
N ALA A 365 -20.85 2.10 -2.48
CA ALA A 365 -20.68 1.30 -3.71
C ALA A 365 -19.22 1.13 -4.18
N LEU A 366 -18.34 2.09 -3.87
CA LEU A 366 -16.93 2.07 -4.30
C LEU A 366 -15.97 1.54 -3.23
N LEU A 367 -16.32 1.69 -1.94
CA LEU A 367 -15.36 1.55 -0.85
C LEU A 367 -15.78 0.55 0.24
N LEU A 368 -17.08 0.28 0.44
CA LEU A 368 -17.62 -0.61 1.48
C LEU A 368 -18.34 -1.81 0.85
#